data_AF-C4PG15-F1
#
_entry.id   AF-C4PG15-F1
#
_cell.length_a   1.000
_cell.length_b   1.000
_cell.length_c   1.000
_cell.angle_alpha   90.00
_cell.angle_beta   90.00
_cell.angle_gamma   90.00
#
_symmetry.space_group_name_H-M   'P 1'
#
loop_
_entity.id
_entity.type
_entity.pdbx_description
1 polymer ?
#
loop_
_entity_poly.entity_id
_entity_poly.type
_entity_poly.pdbx_seq_one_letter_code
_entity_poly.pdbx_strand_id
1 'polypeptide(L)' 'VDMYGLDGEELWYADFNKKEGVVALPPFADQLSFPGFYEQAVGNQGVCKANLATSIKA' A
#
# COMPACT_ATOMS: atom_id res chain seq x y z
N VAL A 1 -1.47 6.81 -0.15
CA VAL A 1 -1.84 5.45 0.26
C VAL A 1 -1.54 4.58 -0.93
N ASP A 2 -0.62 3.61 -0.78
CA ASP A 2 -0.32 2.67 -1.84
C ASP A 2 -1.44 1.61 -1.81
N MET A 3 -2.49 1.92 -2.57
CA MET A 3 -3.59 1.03 -2.88
C MET A 3 -3.54 0.82 -4.38
N TYR A 4 -3.47 -0.44 -4.80
CA TYR A 4 -3.53 -0.80 -6.21
C TYR A 4 -4.95 -1.21 -6.52
N GLY A 5 -5.55 -0.57 -7.52
CA GLY A 5 -6.89 -0.90 -7.95
C GLY A 5 -6.99 -1.21 -9.43
N LEU A 6 -8.03 -1.97 -9.79
CA LEU A 6 -8.42 -2.29 -11.15
C LEU A 6 -9.91 -1.98 -11.29
N ASP A 7 -10.28 -1.15 -12.25
CA ASP A 7 -11.67 -0.75 -12.50
C ASP A 7 -12.43 -0.21 -11.26
N GLY A 8 -11.69 0.44 -10.34
CA GLY A 8 -12.23 1.00 -9.10
C GLY A 8 -12.30 0.01 -7.94
N GLU A 9 -11.94 -1.25 -8.16
CA GLU A 9 -11.82 -2.27 -7.12
C GLU A 9 -10.41 -2.30 -6.53
N GLU A 10 -10.28 -2.64 -5.25
CA GLU A 10 -8.99 -2.80 -4.58
C GLU A 10 -8.41 -4.19 -4.87
N LEU A 11 -7.17 -4.24 -5.37
CA LEU A 11 -6.42 -5.48 -5.58
C LEU A 11 -5.53 -5.82 -4.39
N TRP A 12 -4.97 -4.80 -3.75
CA TRP A 12 -3.99 -4.95 -2.68
C TRP A 12 -3.87 -3.69 -1.83
N TYR A 13 -3.61 -3.88 -0.52
CA TYR A 13 -3.22 -2.81 0.38
C TYR A 13 -2.15 -3.23 1.40
N ALA A 14 -1.42 -2.25 1.93
CA ALA A 14 -0.48 -2.45 3.04
C ALA A 14 -1.18 -2.31 4.41
N ASP A 15 -1.20 -3.38 5.20
CA ASP A 15 -1.57 -3.31 6.62
C ASP A 15 -0.33 -2.99 7.46
N PHE A 16 -0.14 -1.71 7.78
CA PHE A 16 1.00 -1.27 8.57
C PHE A 16 0.96 -1.72 10.04
N ASN A 17 -0.21 -2.10 10.57
CA ASN A 17 -0.31 -2.61 11.95
C ASN A 17 0.19 -4.04 12.02
N LYS A 18 -0.22 -4.88 11.06
CA LYS A 18 0.22 -6.28 10.96
C LYS A 18 1.57 -6.46 10.28
N LYS A 19 2.04 -5.41 9.61
CA LYS A 19 3.27 -5.37 8.83
C LYS A 19 3.30 -6.35 7.66
N GLU A 20 2.20 -6.41 6.93
CA GLU A 20 2.04 -7.31 5.78
C GLU A 20 1.28 -6.63 4.64
N GLY A 21 1.44 -7.16 3.43
CA GLY A 21 0.59 -6.82 2.29
C GLY A 21 -0.61 -7.75 2.23
N VAL A 22 -1.80 -7.20 2.05
CA VAL A 22 -3.05 -7.96 1.96
C VAL A 22 -3.56 -7.92 0.53
N VAL A 23 -3.77 -9.09 -0.06
CA VAL A 23 -4.46 -9.23 -1.35
C VAL A 23 -5.96 -9.12 -1.09
N ALA A 24 -6.61 -8.15 -1.72
CA ALA A 24 -8.04 -7.86 -1.55
C ALA A 24 -8.94 -8.66 -2.50
N LEU A 25 -8.34 -9.45 -3.41
CA LEU A 25 -9.08 -10.31 -4.32
C LEU A 25 -9.89 -11.37 -3.56
N PRO A 26 -11.15 -11.64 -3.98
CA PRO A 26 -11.95 -12.71 -3.39
C PRO A 26 -11.29 -14.09 -3.54
N PRO A 27 -11.55 -15.04 -2.64
CA PRO A 27 -10.92 -16.37 -2.65
C PRO A 27 -11.31 -17.23 -3.85
N PHE A 28 -12.38 -16.86 -4.58
CA PHE A 28 -12.79 -17.54 -5.80
C PHE A 28 -12.11 -16.98 -7.06
N ALA A 29 -11.41 -15.85 -6.97
CA ALA A 29 -10.65 -15.28 -8.08
C ALA A 29 -9.23 -15.86 -8.13
N ASP A 30 -8.64 -15.87 -9.32
CA ASP A 30 -7.22 -16.22 -9.49
C ASP A 30 -6.36 -15.22 -8.71
N GLN A 31 -5.55 -15.75 -7.79
CA GLN A 31 -4.77 -14.92 -6.88
C GLN A 31 -3.55 -14.30 -7.58
N LEU A 32 -3.29 -13.04 -7.26
CA LEU A 32 -2.10 -12.31 -7.68
C LEU A 32 -1.05 -12.28 -6.57
N SER A 33 0.22 -12.15 -6.95
CA SER A 33 1.33 -11.98 -6.01
C SER A 33 1.95 -10.59 -6.14
N PHE A 34 2.31 -9.99 -5.01
CA PHE A 34 2.83 -8.63 -4.90
C PHE A 34 4.18 -8.60 -4.16
N PRO A 35 5.24 -9.21 -4.71
CA PRO A 35 6.53 -9.31 -4.04
C PRO A 35 7.19 -7.94 -3.91
N GLY A 36 7.68 -7.58 -2.71
CA GLY A 36 8.37 -6.31 -2.45
C GLY A 36 7.45 -5.09 -2.26
N PHE A 37 6.14 -5.25 -2.43
CA PHE A 37 5.18 -4.14 -2.38
C PHE A 37 5.03 -3.58 -0.97
N TYR A 38 5.09 -4.45 0.04
CA TYR A 38 4.97 -4.00 1.43
C TYR A 38 6.19 -3.15 1.84
N GLU A 39 7.41 -3.58 1.49
CA GLU A 39 8.64 -2.84 1.75
C GLU A 39 8.64 -1.49 1.02
N GLN A 40 8.16 -1.47 -0.22
CA GLN A 40 7.97 -0.24 -0.97
C GLN A 40 6.99 0.70 -0.27
N ALA A 41 5.84 0.18 0.20
CA ALA A 41 4.84 0.96 0.91
C ALA A 41 5.38 1.55 2.23
N VAL A 42 6.23 0.83 2.95
CA VAL A 42 6.95 1.36 4.12
C VAL A 42 7.86 2.52 3.73
N GLY A 43 8.64 2.38 2.65
CA GLY A 43 9.49 3.44 2.12
C GLY A 43 8.69 4.69 1.74
N ASN A 44 7.61 4.52 0.99
CA ASN A 44 6.72 5.60 0.57
C ASN A 44 6.02 6.28 1.75
N GLN A 45 5.63 5.53 2.78
CA GLN A 45 5.07 6.11 4.01
C GLN A 45 6.09 7.03 4.70
N GLY A 46 7.37 6.62 4.74
CA GLY A 46 8.46 7.46 5.26
C GLY A 46 8.62 8.77 4.49
N VAL A 47 8.64 8.70 3.17
CA VAL A 47 8.72 9.88 2.29
C VAL A 47 7.52 10.82 2.50
N CYS A 48 6.30 10.26 2.59
CA CYS A 48 5.08 11.05 2.81
C CYS A 48 5.14 11.82 4.13
N LYS A 49 5.58 11.18 5.22
CA LYS A 49 5.78 11.84 6.53
C LYS A 49 6.79 12.97 6.44
N ALA A 50 7.91 12.77 5.74
CA ALA A 50 8.94 13.79 5.55
C ALA A 50 8.43 15.00 4.73
N ASN A 51 7.66 14.73 3.68
CA ASN A 51 7.04 15.77 2.86
C ASN A 51 6.02 16.57 3.68
N LEU A 52 5.14 15.90 4.43
CA LEU A 52 4.18 16.58 5.30
C LEU A 52 4.88 17.47 6.33
N ALA A 53 5.94 16.97 6.98
CA ALA A 53 6.72 17.74 7.94
C ALA A 53 7.39 18.98 7.33
N THR A 54 7.74 18.94 6.03
CA THR A 54 8.25 20.09 5.28
C THR A 54 7.13 21.07 4.96
N SER A 55 6.02 20.59 4.40
CA SER A 55 4.90 21.44 3.96
C SER A 55 4.19 22.18 5.10
N ILE A 56 4.10 21.61 6.30
CA ILE A 56 3.48 22.31 7.46
C ILE A 56 4.35 23.43 8.04
N LYS A 57 5.63 23.53 7.62
CA LYS A 57 6.55 24.58 8.05
C LYS A 57 6.70 25.72 7.03
N ALA A 58 6.24 25.50 5.79
CA ALA A 58 6.24 26.49 4.72
C ALA A 58 5.03 27.42 4.85
#